data_AF-A0A450ZWS3-F1
#
_entry.id   AF-A0A450ZWS3-F1
#
_cell.length_a   1.000
_cell.length_b   1.000
_cell.length_c   1.000
_cell.angle_alpha   90.00
_cell.angle_beta   90.00
_cell.angle_gamma   90.00
#
_symmetry.space_group_name_H-M   'P 1'
#
loop_
_entity.id
_entity.type
_entity.pdbx_description
1 polymer ?
#
loop_
_entity_poly.entity_id
_entity_poly.type
_entity_poly.pdbx_seq_one_letter_code
_entity_poly.pdbx_strand_id
1 'polypeptide(L)'
;MSLWQEYQCASMALNEGNYDNDHKVNLVAAKWSDDANDPGKDVDTAREEVRLSTGGQMPNVLMLSHAALLAVKNNANVLEVFKRQNAGSTPSDDYIKNYFQVERLVIGTAAYKNNQDALIPIWGNDAWLGYVAKPKGKGGDISDKVEPSFAYRYHIRKHPFIRKPYEVPNRTATAYQRRDDYRHIISWPGAGYLLQNVV
;
A
#
# COMPACT_ATOMS: atom_id res chain seq x y z
N MET A 1 6.87 -1.10 11.99
CA MET A 1 7.37 -1.84 10.81
C MET A 1 8.82 -1.42 10.62
N SER A 2 9.75 -2.34 10.42
CA SER A 2 11.12 -1.93 10.06
C SER A 2 11.17 -1.50 8.59
N LEU A 3 12.10 -0.62 8.23
CA LEU A 3 12.25 -0.15 6.85
C LEU A 3 12.41 -1.31 5.85
N TRP A 4 13.14 -2.35 6.25
CA TRP A 4 13.32 -3.55 5.43
C TRP A 4 12.03 -4.34 5.22
N GLN A 5 11.15 -4.42 6.23
CA GLN A 5 9.82 -5.03 6.07
C GLN A 5 8.99 -4.25 5.04
N GLU A 6 9.05 -2.93 5.10
CA GLU A 6 8.31 -2.08 4.17
C GLU A 6 8.81 -2.24 2.73
N TYR A 7 10.13 -2.27 2.55
CA TYR A 7 10.74 -2.56 1.25
C TYR A 7 10.30 -3.92 0.68
N GLN A 8 10.25 -4.96 1.51
CA GLN A 8 9.77 -6.27 1.07
C GLN A 8 8.29 -6.26 0.68
N CYS A 9 7.44 -5.59 1.45
CA CYS A 9 6.02 -5.44 1.12
C CYS A 9 5.83 -4.72 -0.21
N ALA A 10 6.49 -3.58 -0.40
CA ALA A 10 6.41 -2.80 -1.63
C ALA A 10 6.93 -3.59 -2.83
N SER A 11 8.06 -4.28 -2.69
CA SER A 11 8.62 -5.13 -3.75
C SER A 11 7.69 -6.28 -4.15
N MET A 12 6.84 -6.78 -3.25
CA MET A 12 5.84 -7.80 -3.58
C MET A 12 4.59 -7.19 -4.20
N ALA A 13 4.05 -6.10 -3.64
CA ALA A 13 2.81 -5.49 -4.09
C ALA A 13 2.96 -4.71 -5.40
N LEU A 14 4.14 -4.18 -5.71
CA LEU A 14 4.40 -3.40 -6.94
C LEU A 14 5.05 -4.24 -8.06
N ASN A 15 5.22 -5.54 -7.84
CA ASN A 15 5.78 -6.42 -8.87
C ASN A 15 4.66 -6.87 -9.84
N GLU A 16 4.72 -6.38 -11.07
CA GLU A 16 3.81 -6.73 -12.17
C GLU A 16 3.71 -8.23 -12.45
N GLY A 17 4.77 -8.99 -12.16
CA GLY A 17 4.79 -10.45 -12.37
C GLY A 17 3.89 -11.22 -11.40
N ASN A 18 3.42 -10.56 -10.33
CA ASN A 18 2.46 -11.14 -9.39
C ASN A 18 1.00 -10.96 -9.83
N TYR A 19 0.73 -10.17 -10.89
CA TYR A 19 -0.60 -9.85 -11.39
C TYR A 19 -0.79 -10.38 -12.81
N ASP A 20 -2.01 -10.83 -13.11
CA ASP A 20 -2.45 -11.07 -14.49
C ASP A 20 -2.64 -9.74 -15.23
N ASN A 21 -3.12 -9.78 -16.47
CA ASN A 21 -3.32 -8.58 -17.28
C ASN A 21 -4.56 -7.78 -16.89
N ASP A 22 -5.51 -8.38 -16.20
CA ASP A 22 -6.77 -7.74 -15.82
C ASP A 22 -6.63 -6.97 -14.50
N HIS A 23 -5.61 -7.29 -13.69
CA HIS A 23 -5.34 -6.68 -12.39
C HIS A 23 -4.14 -5.71 -12.39
N LYS A 24 -3.77 -5.19 -13.56
CA LYS A 24 -2.72 -4.17 -13.66
C LYS A 24 -2.96 -3.22 -14.83
N VAL A 25 -2.51 -1.99 -14.66
CA VAL A 25 -2.47 -0.99 -15.73
C VAL A 25 -1.18 -0.19 -15.63
N ASN A 26 -0.63 0.17 -16.77
CA ASN A 26 0.52 1.05 -16.87
C ASN A 26 0.09 2.42 -17.41
N LEU A 27 0.16 3.45 -16.58
CA LEU A 27 -0.36 4.79 -16.86
C LEU A 27 0.70 5.75 -17.45
N VAL A 28 1.79 5.23 -18.04
CA VAL A 28 2.83 6.06 -18.68
C VAL A 28 2.26 7.08 -19.68
N ALA A 29 1.22 6.71 -20.42
CA ALA A 29 0.54 7.58 -21.40
C ALA A 29 -0.66 8.35 -20.82
N ALA A 30 -1.10 8.01 -19.59
CA ALA A 30 -2.31 8.51 -18.96
C ALA A 30 -2.04 8.90 -17.49
N LYS A 31 -0.95 9.63 -17.25
CA LYS A 31 -0.48 10.00 -15.91
C LYS A 31 -1.50 10.90 -15.20
N TRP A 32 -1.64 10.73 -13.90
CA TRP A 32 -2.52 11.55 -13.06
C TRP A 32 -2.01 12.99 -12.85
N SER A 33 -0.73 13.23 -13.15
CA SER A 33 -0.16 14.58 -13.18
C SER A 33 -0.62 15.41 -14.38
N ASP A 34 -1.22 14.79 -15.40
CA ASP A 34 -1.80 15.46 -16.55
C ASP A 34 -3.30 15.70 -16.30
N ASP A 35 -3.73 16.94 -16.48
CA ASP A 35 -5.11 17.39 -16.25
C ASP A 35 -6.12 16.74 -17.21
N ALA A 36 -5.66 16.20 -18.35
CA ALA A 36 -6.52 15.48 -19.28
C ALA A 36 -6.99 14.11 -18.75
N ASN A 37 -6.26 13.52 -17.79
CA ASN A 37 -6.56 12.20 -17.24
C ASN A 37 -7.38 12.29 -15.96
N ASP A 38 -8.20 11.26 -15.73
CA ASP A 38 -9.15 11.22 -14.63
C ASP A 38 -8.81 10.08 -13.66
N PRO A 39 -8.13 10.37 -12.54
CA PRO A 39 -7.82 9.38 -11.52
C PRO A 39 -9.05 8.66 -10.96
N GLY A 40 -10.21 9.33 -10.95
CA GLY A 40 -11.47 8.76 -10.47
C GLY A 40 -11.89 7.56 -11.31
N LYS A 41 -11.80 7.68 -12.64
CA LYS A 41 -12.15 6.59 -13.57
C LYS A 41 -11.20 5.40 -13.45
N ASP A 42 -9.90 5.65 -13.39
CA ASP A 42 -8.91 4.58 -13.26
C ASP A 42 -9.12 3.77 -11.98
N VAL A 43 -9.42 4.46 -10.87
CA VAL A 43 -9.72 3.81 -9.60
C VAL A 43 -11.06 3.07 -9.66
N ASP A 44 -12.09 3.63 -10.28
CA ASP A 44 -13.38 2.93 -10.42
C ASP A 44 -13.28 1.67 -11.30
N THR A 45 -12.49 1.71 -12.38
CA THR A 45 -12.16 0.51 -13.18
C THR A 45 -11.44 -0.53 -12.31
N ALA A 46 -10.40 -0.13 -11.58
CA ALA A 46 -9.68 -1.04 -10.68
C ALA A 46 -10.59 -1.63 -9.59
N ARG A 47 -11.54 -0.84 -9.07
CA ARG A 47 -12.53 -1.29 -8.08
C ARG A 47 -13.44 -2.37 -8.64
N GLU A 48 -13.92 -2.18 -9.87
CA GLU A 48 -14.82 -3.12 -10.51
C GLU A 48 -14.11 -4.45 -10.82
N GLU A 49 -12.88 -4.41 -11.33
CA GLU A 49 -12.10 -5.63 -11.60
C GLU A 49 -11.85 -6.44 -10.30
N VAL A 50 -11.43 -5.76 -9.23
CA VAL A 50 -11.25 -6.43 -7.92
C VAL A 50 -12.58 -6.98 -7.40
N ARG A 51 -13.70 -6.27 -7.59
CA ARG A 51 -15.03 -6.72 -7.16
C ARG A 51 -15.46 -7.99 -7.91
N LEU A 52 -15.25 -8.04 -9.22
CA LEU A 52 -15.58 -9.21 -10.05
C LEU A 52 -14.72 -10.42 -9.65
N SER A 53 -13.41 -10.21 -9.50
CA SER A 53 -12.47 -11.28 -9.14
C SER A 53 -12.67 -11.81 -7.74
N THR A 54 -13.12 -10.97 -6.80
CA THR A 54 -13.34 -11.37 -5.40
C THR A 54 -14.73 -11.93 -5.09
N GLY A 55 -15.58 -12.12 -6.11
CA GLY A 55 -16.94 -12.60 -5.92
C GLY A 55 -17.86 -11.59 -5.22
N GLY A 56 -17.62 -10.30 -5.44
CA GLY A 56 -18.48 -9.21 -4.96
C GLY A 56 -17.94 -8.41 -3.78
N GLN A 57 -16.71 -8.65 -3.31
CA GLN A 57 -16.12 -7.84 -2.25
C GLN A 57 -15.54 -6.54 -2.82
N MET A 58 -15.89 -5.41 -2.23
CA MET A 58 -15.29 -4.13 -2.62
C MET A 58 -13.87 -4.03 -2.04
N PRO A 59 -12.89 -3.51 -2.79
CA PRO A 59 -11.59 -3.20 -2.21
C PRO A 59 -11.74 -2.15 -1.12
N ASN A 60 -10.99 -2.31 -0.04
CA ASN A 60 -11.12 -1.50 1.16
C ASN A 60 -9.86 -0.66 1.44
N VAL A 61 -8.72 -1.02 0.85
CA VAL A 61 -7.46 -0.32 1.04
C VAL A 61 -6.96 0.23 -0.30
N LEU A 62 -6.76 1.54 -0.36
CA LEU A 62 -6.00 2.20 -1.41
C LEU A 62 -4.67 2.67 -0.83
N MET A 63 -3.58 2.26 -1.47
CA MET A 63 -2.22 2.73 -1.20
C MET A 63 -1.81 3.68 -2.32
N LEU A 64 -1.45 4.90 -1.95
CA LEU A 64 -0.88 5.88 -2.87
C LEU A 64 0.56 6.14 -2.47
N SER A 65 1.48 6.11 -3.43
CA SER A 65 2.78 6.75 -3.24
C SER A 65 2.61 8.24 -2.94
N HIS A 66 3.59 8.84 -2.27
CA HIS A 66 3.55 10.27 -2.00
C HIS A 66 3.41 11.11 -3.29
N ALA A 67 4.09 10.71 -4.36
CA ALA A 67 3.98 11.35 -5.67
C ALA A 67 2.56 11.22 -6.25
N ALA A 68 1.97 10.02 -6.24
CA ALA A 68 0.61 9.80 -6.73
C ALA A 68 -0.42 10.62 -5.94
N LEU A 69 -0.27 10.75 -4.62
CA LEU A 69 -1.16 11.59 -3.80
C LEU A 69 -1.10 13.07 -4.23
N LEU A 70 0.10 13.60 -4.50
CA LEU A 70 0.25 14.98 -4.96
C LEU A 70 -0.35 15.16 -6.36
N ALA A 71 -0.19 14.19 -7.25
CA ALA A 71 -0.81 14.21 -8.57
C ALA A 71 -2.35 14.25 -8.45
N VAL A 72 -2.95 13.37 -7.64
CA VAL A 72 -4.41 13.37 -7.40
C VAL A 72 -4.89 14.71 -6.83
N LYS A 73 -4.17 15.28 -5.86
CA LYS A 73 -4.57 16.56 -5.23
C LYS A 73 -4.57 17.73 -6.21
N ASN A 74 -3.67 17.70 -7.19
CA ASN A 74 -3.47 18.81 -8.13
C ASN A 74 -4.20 18.60 -9.46
N ASN A 75 -4.73 17.40 -9.74
CA ASN A 75 -5.42 17.09 -10.97
C ASN A 75 -6.70 17.93 -11.14
N ALA A 76 -6.90 18.52 -12.33
CA ALA A 76 -8.05 19.35 -12.64
C ALA A 76 -9.40 18.68 -12.35
N ASN A 77 -9.60 17.41 -12.73
CA ASN A 77 -10.88 16.71 -12.57
C ASN A 77 -11.25 16.57 -11.08
N VAL A 78 -10.27 16.22 -10.24
CA VAL A 78 -10.46 16.10 -8.79
C VAL A 78 -10.73 17.47 -8.16
N LEU A 79 -9.97 18.49 -8.56
CA LEU A 79 -10.15 19.85 -8.07
C LEU A 79 -11.50 20.45 -8.47
N GLU A 80 -12.02 20.15 -9.66
CA GLU A 80 -13.35 20.61 -10.10
C GLU A 80 -14.48 20.00 -9.29
N VAL A 81 -14.42 18.69 -9.00
CA VAL A 81 -15.40 18.04 -8.12
C VAL A 81 -15.29 18.62 -6.70
N PHE A 82 -14.07 18.84 -6.22
CA PHE A 82 -13.83 19.44 -4.91
C PHE A 82 -14.38 20.86 -4.79
N LYS A 83 -14.10 21.75 -5.76
CA LYS A 83 -14.58 23.14 -5.80
C LYS A 83 -16.12 23.22 -5.82
N ARG A 84 -16.79 22.27 -6.47
CA ARG A 84 -18.26 22.19 -6.47
C ARG A 84 -18.84 21.81 -5.11
N GLN A 85 -18.11 21.03 -4.32
CA GLN A 85 -18.58 20.51 -3.03
C GLN A 85 -18.10 21.34 -1.83
N ASN A 86 -16.93 21.99 -1.92
CA ASN A 86 -16.27 22.70 -0.84
C ASN A 86 -15.60 23.98 -1.35
N ALA A 87 -15.68 25.05 -0.56
CA ALA A 87 -15.04 26.34 -0.84
C ALA A 87 -13.54 26.41 -0.44
N GLY A 88 -12.88 25.26 -0.30
CA GLY A 88 -11.47 25.17 0.12
C GLY A 88 -10.48 25.24 -1.05
N SER A 89 -9.19 25.46 -0.75
CA SER A 89 -8.12 25.55 -1.75
C SER A 89 -7.45 24.22 -2.09
N THR A 90 -7.53 23.20 -1.23
CA THR A 90 -6.83 21.91 -1.45
C THR A 90 -7.62 20.73 -0.87
N PRO A 91 -7.72 19.60 -1.59
CA PRO A 91 -8.35 18.37 -1.08
C PRO A 91 -7.57 17.78 0.11
N SER A 92 -8.27 17.48 1.20
CA SER A 92 -7.71 16.74 2.33
C SER A 92 -7.60 15.24 2.01
N ASP A 93 -6.79 14.50 2.78
CA ASP A 93 -6.64 13.06 2.60
C ASP A 93 -7.97 12.32 2.86
N ASP A 94 -8.76 12.79 3.82
CA ASP A 94 -10.11 12.28 4.10
C ASP A 94 -11.07 12.53 2.95
N TYR A 95 -10.94 13.67 2.25
CA TYR A 95 -11.72 13.92 1.05
C TYR A 95 -11.38 12.92 -0.05
N ILE A 96 -10.09 12.68 -0.31
CA ILE A 96 -9.62 11.73 -1.32
C ILE A 96 -10.11 10.31 -1.03
N LYS A 97 -10.04 9.91 0.24
CA LYS A 97 -10.57 8.64 0.72
C LYS A 97 -12.06 8.49 0.39
N ASN A 98 -12.85 9.54 0.65
CA ASN A 98 -14.29 9.53 0.37
C ASN A 98 -14.58 9.60 -1.14
N TYR A 99 -13.80 10.36 -1.90
CA TYR A 99 -13.91 10.51 -3.35
C TYR A 99 -13.72 9.16 -4.05
N PHE A 100 -12.68 8.42 -3.69
CA PHE A 100 -12.44 7.06 -4.20
C PHE A 100 -13.30 5.98 -3.52
N GLN A 101 -14.14 6.34 -2.54
CA GLN A 101 -15.04 5.45 -1.82
C GLN A 101 -14.32 4.23 -1.20
N VAL A 102 -13.14 4.45 -0.63
CA VAL A 102 -12.35 3.41 0.04
C VAL A 102 -12.37 3.58 1.55
N GLU A 103 -12.32 2.47 2.27
CA GLU A 103 -12.38 2.51 3.74
C GLU A 103 -11.06 2.98 4.37
N ARG A 104 -9.94 2.73 3.71
CA ARG A 104 -8.62 3.11 4.20
C ARG A 104 -7.75 3.62 3.06
N LEU A 105 -7.25 4.83 3.23
CA LEU A 105 -6.18 5.39 2.42
C LEU A 105 -4.86 5.24 3.18
N VAL A 106 -3.84 4.67 2.54
CA VAL A 106 -2.48 4.51 3.08
C VAL A 106 -1.52 5.27 2.18
N ILE A 107 -0.67 6.10 2.77
CA ILE A 107 0.27 6.93 2.01
C ILE A 107 1.69 6.37 2.20
N GLY A 108 2.30 5.92 1.11
CA GLY A 108 3.67 5.43 1.06
C GLY A 108 4.67 6.58 1.06
N THR A 109 5.12 7.00 2.24
CA THR A 109 6.10 8.10 2.43
C THR A 109 7.53 7.62 2.67
N ALA A 110 7.74 6.33 2.91
CA ALA A 110 9.05 5.79 3.24
C ALA A 110 10.02 5.84 2.05
N ALA A 111 11.28 6.16 2.36
CA ALA A 111 12.38 6.18 1.40
C ALA A 111 13.59 5.46 1.98
N TYR A 112 14.40 4.85 1.11
CA TYR A 112 15.66 4.23 1.47
C TYR A 112 16.83 4.92 0.75
N LYS A 113 18.01 4.83 1.35
CA LYS A 113 19.23 5.41 0.79
C LYS A 113 19.93 4.39 -0.10
N ASN A 114 20.24 4.76 -1.35
CA ASN A 114 20.98 3.91 -2.27
C ASN A 114 22.51 4.04 -2.08
N ASN A 115 23.28 3.27 -2.84
CA ASN A 115 24.75 3.27 -2.79
C ASN A 115 25.39 4.59 -3.28
N GLN A 116 24.60 5.49 -3.89
CA GLN A 116 25.00 6.80 -4.38
C GLN A 116 24.51 7.93 -3.48
N ASP A 117 24.12 7.60 -2.25
CA ASP A 117 23.57 8.50 -1.24
C ASP A 117 22.24 9.20 -1.58
N ALA A 118 21.55 8.80 -2.66
CA ALA A 118 20.23 9.31 -3.02
C ALA A 118 19.12 8.61 -2.22
N LEU A 119 18.12 9.38 -1.79
CA LEU A 119 16.90 8.85 -1.17
C LEU A 119 15.90 8.45 -2.27
N ILE A 120 15.58 7.16 -2.32
CA ILE A 120 14.65 6.58 -3.28
C ILE A 120 13.34 6.22 -2.54
N PRO A 121 12.17 6.67 -3.03
CA PRO A 121 10.89 6.28 -2.44
C PRO A 121 10.66 4.77 -2.61
N ILE A 122 10.28 4.09 -1.53
CA ILE A 122 10.05 2.63 -1.53
C ILE A 122 8.84 2.26 -2.39
N TRP A 123 7.81 3.10 -2.36
CA TRP A 123 6.55 2.89 -3.07
C TRP A 123 6.52 3.54 -4.47
N GLY A 124 7.66 4.07 -4.94
CA GLY A 124 7.81 4.60 -6.29
C GLY A 124 6.82 5.71 -6.66
N ASN A 125 6.33 5.66 -7.90
CA ASN A 125 5.30 6.53 -8.46
C ASN A 125 3.98 5.76 -8.69
N ASP A 126 3.80 4.66 -7.97
CA ASP A 126 2.71 3.73 -8.23
C ASP A 126 1.56 3.96 -7.24
N ALA A 127 0.41 3.38 -7.58
CA ALA A 127 -0.74 3.24 -6.70
C ALA A 127 -1.18 1.77 -6.68
N TRP A 128 -1.73 1.34 -5.55
CA TRP A 128 -2.21 -0.02 -5.39
C TRP A 128 -3.56 0.00 -4.69
N LEU A 129 -4.51 -0.76 -5.21
CA LEU A 129 -5.83 -0.91 -4.63
C LEU A 129 -6.08 -2.38 -4.32
N GLY A 130 -6.72 -2.70 -3.20
CA GLY A 130 -7.12 -4.07 -2.98
C GLY A 130 -7.98 -4.32 -1.75
N TYR A 131 -8.44 -5.55 -1.67
CA TYR A 131 -9.15 -6.09 -0.53
C TYR A 131 -8.18 -6.76 0.44
N VAL A 132 -8.09 -6.18 1.64
CA VAL A 132 -7.31 -6.70 2.77
C VAL A 132 -8.26 -7.02 3.91
N ALA A 133 -8.32 -8.29 4.31
CA ALA A 133 -9.18 -8.72 5.41
C ALA A 133 -8.87 -7.93 6.70
N LYS A 134 -9.93 -7.50 7.39
CA LYS A 134 -9.78 -6.77 8.66
C LYS A 134 -9.39 -7.75 9.76
N PRO A 135 -8.45 -7.38 10.65
CA PRO A 135 -8.13 -8.23 11.79
C PRO A 135 -9.37 -8.39 12.68
N LYS A 136 -9.89 -9.61 12.81
CA LYS A 136 -10.94 -9.96 13.76
C LYS A 136 -10.30 -10.32 15.11
N GLY A 137 -10.08 -9.33 15.98
CA GLY A 137 -9.59 -9.58 17.34
C GLY A 137 -9.08 -8.35 18.08
N LYS A 138 -9.25 -8.33 19.41
CA LYS A 138 -8.64 -7.32 20.31
C LYS A 138 -7.14 -7.59 20.44
N GLY A 139 -6.35 -7.13 19.47
CA GLY A 139 -4.90 -7.27 19.51
C GLY A 139 -4.17 -7.14 18.17
N GLY A 140 -4.88 -6.99 17.05
CA GLY A 140 -4.24 -6.91 15.72
C GLY A 140 -3.64 -8.24 15.25
N ASP A 141 -3.82 -9.31 16.02
CA ASP A 141 -3.58 -10.67 15.57
C ASP A 141 -4.62 -10.99 14.50
N ILE A 142 -4.14 -11.14 13.26
CA ILE A 142 -4.86 -11.82 12.19
C ILE A 142 -4.88 -13.31 12.57
N SER A 143 -5.68 -13.68 13.57
CA SER A 143 -5.75 -15.04 14.08
C SER A 143 -6.48 -15.98 13.11
N ASP A 144 -7.25 -15.43 12.17
CA ASP A 144 -7.99 -16.20 11.19
C ASP A 144 -7.38 -16.03 9.79
N LYS A 145 -6.20 -16.66 9.58
CA LYS A 145 -5.55 -16.84 8.27
C LYS A 145 -6.39 -17.66 7.25
N VAL A 146 -7.66 -17.89 7.57
CA VAL A 146 -8.66 -18.61 6.78
C VAL A 146 -9.46 -17.63 5.92
N GLU A 147 -9.51 -16.35 6.30
CA GLU A 147 -10.23 -15.37 5.49
C GLU A 147 -9.48 -15.09 4.18
N PRO A 148 -10.17 -15.05 3.03
CA PRO A 148 -9.54 -14.65 1.79
C PRO A 148 -9.13 -13.17 1.89
N SER A 149 -7.89 -12.86 1.57
CA SER A 149 -7.29 -11.52 1.57
C SER A 149 -6.23 -11.47 0.49
N PHE A 150 -5.88 -10.27 -0.01
CA PHE A 150 -4.81 -10.09 -0.98
C PHE A 150 -3.49 -10.75 -0.51
N ALA A 151 -3.05 -10.40 0.69
CA ALA A 151 -1.78 -10.88 1.23
C ALA A 151 -1.81 -11.02 2.74
N TYR A 152 -0.88 -11.84 3.24
CA TYR A 152 -0.65 -12.05 4.66
C TYR A 152 0.84 -11.95 5.01
N ARG A 153 1.09 -11.45 6.20
CA ARG A 153 2.38 -11.62 6.87
C ARG A 153 2.29 -12.79 7.83
N TYR A 154 2.89 -13.91 7.43
CA TYR A 154 3.08 -15.05 8.30
C TYR A 154 4.21 -14.75 9.27
N HIS A 155 3.95 -14.89 10.56
CA HIS A 155 4.96 -14.82 11.61
C HIS A 155 4.85 -16.07 12.49
N ILE A 156 5.96 -16.46 13.11
CA ILE A 156 5.95 -17.55 14.09
C ILE A 156 5.25 -17.05 15.36
N ARG A 157 4.36 -17.88 15.94
CA ARG A 157 3.65 -17.52 17.18
C ARG A 157 4.66 -17.16 18.28
N LYS A 158 4.35 -16.13 19.07
CA LYS A 158 5.21 -15.59 20.15
C LYS A 158 6.52 -14.93 19.67
N HIS A 159 6.63 -14.61 18.37
CA HIS A 159 7.64 -13.68 17.86
C HIS A 159 7.00 -12.30 17.62
N PRO A 160 7.74 -11.19 17.75
CA PRO A 160 9.15 -11.13 18.15
C PRO A 160 9.34 -11.47 19.63
N PHE A 161 10.38 -12.24 19.94
CA PHE A 161 10.80 -12.46 21.32
C PHE A 161 12.21 -11.91 21.54
N ILE A 162 12.45 -11.44 22.76
CA ILE A 162 13.73 -10.93 23.21
C ILE A 162 14.34 -12.01 24.13
N ARG A 163 15.53 -12.48 23.78
CA ARG A 163 16.30 -13.39 24.67
C ARG A 163 16.78 -12.64 25.90
N LYS A 164 17.05 -13.39 26.97
CA LYS A 164 17.67 -12.83 28.18
C LYS A 164 18.95 -12.06 27.80
N PRO A 165 19.16 -10.87 28.40
CA PRO A 165 20.37 -10.09 28.15
C PRO A 165 21.60 -10.89 28.54
N TYR A 166 22.67 -10.72 27.77
CA TYR A 166 23.98 -11.28 28.09
C TYR A 166 25.07 -10.25 27.81
N GLU A 167 26.14 -10.28 28.60
CA GLU A 167 27.32 -9.46 28.36
C GLU A 167 28.10 -10.04 27.17
N VAL A 168 28.51 -9.17 26.25
CA VAL A 168 29.30 -9.58 25.09
C VAL A 168 30.78 -9.56 25.49
N PRO A 169 31.51 -10.68 25.38
CA PRO A 169 32.95 -10.68 25.62
C PRO A 169 33.65 -9.61 24.77
N ASN A 170 34.54 -8.83 25.38
CA ASN A 170 35.26 -7.71 24.75
C ASN A 170 34.42 -6.49 24.34
N ARG A 171 33.21 -6.31 24.90
CA ARG A 171 32.45 -5.06 24.80
C ARG A 171 31.85 -4.70 26.15
N THR A 172 31.85 -3.42 26.49
CA THR A 172 31.18 -2.88 27.69
C THR A 172 29.65 -2.79 27.54
N ALA A 173 29.08 -3.49 26.56
CA ALA A 173 27.68 -3.38 26.18
C ALA A 173 26.93 -4.69 26.46
N THR A 174 25.75 -4.56 27.04
CA THR A 174 24.79 -5.65 27.21
C THR A 174 24.02 -5.86 25.91
N ALA A 175 24.05 -7.08 25.36
CA ALA A 175 23.31 -7.40 24.15
C ALA A 175 21.90 -7.91 24.47
N TYR A 176 20.92 -7.37 23.74
CA TYR A 176 19.55 -7.88 23.69
C TYR A 176 19.31 -8.49 22.32
N GLN A 177 19.25 -9.81 22.23
CA GLN A 177 18.95 -10.49 20.97
C GLN A 177 17.44 -10.52 20.74
N ARG A 178 16.97 -9.76 19.74
CA ARG A 178 15.61 -9.84 19.22
C ARG A 178 15.58 -10.80 18.03
N ARG A 179 14.66 -11.77 18.04
CA ARG A 179 14.36 -12.61 16.87
C ARG A 179 12.93 -12.33 16.42
N ASP A 180 12.79 -12.03 15.14
CA ASP A 180 11.52 -11.70 14.50
C ASP A 180 11.47 -12.43 13.16
N ASP A 181 10.80 -13.58 13.14
CA ASP A 181 10.77 -14.47 11.97
C ASP A 181 9.41 -14.33 11.30
N TYR A 182 9.42 -13.81 10.08
CA TYR A 182 8.23 -13.59 9.29
C TYR A 182 8.48 -13.81 7.80
N ARG A 183 7.39 -14.02 7.06
CA ARG A 183 7.36 -14.11 5.62
C ARG A 183 6.11 -13.42 5.08
N HIS A 184 6.29 -12.57 4.10
CA HIS A 184 5.21 -11.96 3.32
C HIS A 184 4.83 -12.91 2.18
N ILE A 185 3.53 -13.17 2.01
CA ILE A 185 3.00 -14.03 0.95
C ILE A 185 1.74 -13.35 0.38
N ILE A 186 1.65 -13.29 -0.94
CA ILE A 186 0.41 -12.94 -1.65
C ILE A 186 -0.43 -14.22 -1.71
N SER A 187 -1.59 -14.19 -1.07
CA SER A 187 -2.53 -15.30 -1.01
C SER A 187 -3.52 -15.27 -2.17
N TRP A 188 -3.90 -14.07 -2.61
CA TRP A 188 -4.88 -13.89 -3.68
C TRP A 188 -4.55 -12.67 -4.54
N PRO A 189 -3.85 -12.86 -5.68
CA PRO A 189 -3.49 -11.76 -6.57
C PRO A 189 -4.69 -10.95 -7.08
N GLY A 190 -5.78 -11.61 -7.47
CA GLY A 190 -6.99 -10.96 -7.99
C GLY A 190 -7.79 -10.14 -6.96
N ALA A 191 -7.39 -10.16 -5.68
CA ALA A 191 -7.91 -9.25 -4.67
C ALA A 191 -7.15 -7.92 -4.62
N GLY A 192 -6.18 -7.69 -5.51
CA GLY A 192 -5.45 -6.44 -5.63
C GLY A 192 -5.33 -6.01 -7.09
N TYR A 193 -5.07 -4.73 -7.29
CA TYR A 193 -4.92 -4.09 -8.58
C TYR A 193 -3.73 -3.12 -8.52
N LEU A 194 -2.85 -3.22 -9.50
CA LEU A 194 -1.64 -2.40 -9.58
C LEU A 194 -1.78 -1.31 -10.64
N LEU A 195 -1.62 -0.04 -10.24
CA LEU A 195 -1.53 1.09 -11.15
C LEU A 195 -0.07 1.57 -11.18
N GLN A 196 0.61 1.30 -12.29
CA GLN A 196 2.02 1.62 -12.46
C GLN A 196 2.21 2.98 -13.13
N ASN A 197 3.30 3.66 -12.77
CA ASN A 197 3.75 4.91 -13.40
C ASN A 197 2.66 5.98 -13.45
N VAL A 198 2.02 6.18 -12.31
CA VAL A 198 0.89 7.09 -12.14
C VAL A 198 1.33 8.56 -12.27
N VAL A 199 2.63 8.82 -12.06
CA VAL A 199 3.28 10.13 -12.17
C VAL A 199 4.41 10.11 -13.19
#